data_AF-A0A8H6BMZ0-F1
#
_entry.id   AF-A0A8H6BMZ0-F1
#
_cell.length_a   1.000
_cell.length_b   1.000
_cell.length_c   1.000
_cell.angle_alpha   90.00
_cell.angle_beta   90.00
_cell.angle_gamma   90.00
#
_symmetry.space_group_name_H-M   'P 1'
#
loop_
_entity.id
_entity.type
_entity.pdbx_description
1 polymer ?
#
loop_
_entity_poly.entity_id
_entity_poly.type
_entity_poly.pdbx_seq_one_letter_code
_entity_poly.pdbx_strand_id
1 'polypeptide(L)'
;MILEYHKQTGGGANFLLDIGCGPGEASLPLIGKFRNLILTDMSPTMISRARKNCKVTIDKLVQQKASNPELDHTIPASIKVEQSASENLKKVIPKDGTIDLVIAAECAHWFDWEKWLDEMARVLKPSGTLAFFSYCDPIFLDEPQLNKIYDDFTYTNPKFIAKYWQQPGRNHLRSLNRKLNDALSRDDRFENVKIRYYDPTSDDPSMSNAKDKMTIRKTYTLEQFCNYVDTWSASHEWNNAHTEEGTTAGHEMFKLITQATNWNEKSQLTVDWRTVYAFSKRANY
;
A
#
# COMPACT_ATOMS: atom_id res chain seq x y z
N MET A 1 -1.28 -2.80 -14.95
CA MET A 1 -0.25 -3.71 -14.42
C MET A 1 -0.86 -4.92 -13.71
N ILE A 2 -1.42 -4.82 -12.50
CA ILE A 2 -1.96 -6.00 -11.77
C ILE A 2 -3.05 -6.74 -12.56
N LEU A 3 -4.09 -6.02 -13.02
CA LEU A 3 -5.18 -6.62 -13.80
C LEU A 3 -4.73 -7.24 -15.12
N GLU A 4 -3.66 -6.70 -15.72
CA GLU A 4 -3.08 -7.22 -16.96
C GLU A 4 -2.35 -8.53 -16.68
N TYR A 5 -1.46 -8.55 -15.67
CA TYR A 5 -0.80 -9.76 -15.19
C TYR A 5 -1.85 -10.84 -14.84
N HIS A 6 -2.86 -10.47 -14.06
CA HIS A 6 -3.92 -11.36 -13.61
C HIS A 6 -4.66 -12.02 -14.78
N LYS A 7 -5.02 -11.24 -15.81
CA LYS A 7 -5.64 -11.76 -17.05
C LYS A 7 -4.68 -12.67 -17.82
N GLN A 8 -3.42 -12.27 -17.99
CA GLN A 8 -2.40 -13.06 -18.70
C GLN A 8 -2.12 -14.41 -18.03
N THR A 9 -2.27 -14.49 -16.71
CA THR A 9 -2.11 -15.74 -15.95
C THR A 9 -3.38 -16.59 -15.86
N GLY A 10 -4.46 -16.22 -16.55
CA GLY A 10 -5.72 -16.97 -16.58
C GLY A 10 -6.66 -16.69 -15.40
N GLY A 11 -6.48 -15.57 -14.71
CA GLY A 11 -7.28 -15.17 -13.54
C GLY A 11 -8.72 -14.78 -13.89
N GLY A 12 -9.67 -15.20 -13.04
CA GLY A 12 -11.09 -14.87 -13.16
C GLY A 12 -11.47 -13.54 -12.51
N ALA A 13 -12.65 -13.00 -12.83
CA ALA A 13 -13.12 -11.71 -12.28
C ALA A 13 -14.22 -11.88 -11.21
N ASN A 14 -14.27 -13.00 -10.50
CA ASN A 14 -15.39 -13.27 -9.58
C ASN A 14 -15.15 -12.72 -8.16
N PHE A 15 -14.00 -12.98 -7.55
CA PHE A 15 -13.67 -12.55 -6.19
C PHE A 15 -12.32 -11.82 -6.13
N LEU A 16 -12.37 -10.58 -5.64
CA LEU A 16 -11.21 -9.83 -5.16
C LEU A 16 -11.17 -9.87 -3.63
N LEU A 17 -10.00 -10.15 -3.06
CA LEU A 17 -9.68 -9.93 -1.66
C LEU A 17 -8.65 -8.79 -1.54
N ASP A 18 -8.93 -7.79 -0.72
CA ASP A 18 -7.96 -6.77 -0.30
C ASP A 18 -7.65 -6.96 1.19
N ILE A 19 -6.38 -7.17 1.50
CA ILE A 19 -5.88 -7.46 2.85
C ILE A 19 -5.13 -6.25 3.37
N GLY A 20 -5.41 -5.86 4.62
CA GLY A 20 -4.91 -4.61 5.17
C GLY A 20 -5.42 -3.42 4.35
N CYS A 21 -6.72 -3.43 4.04
CA CYS A 21 -7.30 -2.50 3.07
C CYS A 21 -7.23 -1.03 3.52
N GLY A 22 -6.97 -0.77 4.80
CA GLY A 22 -7.02 0.57 5.38
C GLY A 22 -8.38 1.21 5.11
N PRO A 23 -8.44 2.48 4.67
CA PRO A 23 -9.68 3.14 4.25
C PRO A 23 -10.13 2.76 2.82
N GLY A 24 -9.47 1.78 2.18
CA GLY A 24 -9.86 1.20 0.90
C GLY A 24 -9.11 1.74 -0.33
N GLU A 25 -8.06 2.55 -0.17
CA GLU A 25 -7.39 3.26 -1.29
C GLU A 25 -7.02 2.35 -2.48
N ALA A 26 -6.49 1.16 -2.23
CA ALA A 26 -6.15 0.20 -3.27
C ALA A 26 -7.37 -0.57 -3.83
N SER A 27 -8.43 -0.70 -3.04
CA SER A 27 -9.69 -1.34 -3.42
C SER A 27 -10.57 -0.46 -4.31
N LEU A 28 -10.66 0.85 -4.05
CA LEU A 28 -11.63 1.72 -4.73
C LEU A 28 -11.48 1.69 -6.26
N PRO A 29 -10.28 1.72 -6.86
CA PRO A 29 -10.11 1.64 -8.31
C PRO A 29 -10.49 0.27 -8.92
N LEU A 30 -10.64 -0.76 -8.09
CA LEU A 30 -11.01 -2.12 -8.51
C LEU A 30 -12.51 -2.40 -8.34
N ILE A 31 -13.25 -1.51 -7.66
CA ILE A 31 -14.72 -1.54 -7.67
C ILE A 31 -15.18 -1.37 -9.11
N GLY A 32 -15.97 -2.32 -9.60
CA GLY A 32 -16.38 -2.35 -11.00
C GLY A 32 -15.62 -3.36 -11.86
N LYS A 33 -14.54 -3.97 -11.36
CA LYS A 33 -13.71 -4.94 -12.10
C LYS A 33 -13.91 -6.39 -11.66
N PHE A 34 -14.50 -6.60 -10.49
CA PHE A 34 -14.83 -7.92 -9.94
C PHE A 34 -16.29 -7.97 -9.51
N ARG A 35 -16.90 -9.16 -9.62
CA ARG A 35 -18.28 -9.38 -9.20
C ARG A 35 -18.47 -9.27 -7.69
N ASN A 36 -17.50 -9.72 -6.91
CA ASN A 36 -17.53 -9.72 -5.44
C ASN A 36 -16.21 -9.20 -4.88
N LEU A 37 -16.30 -8.36 -3.85
CA LEU A 37 -15.14 -7.82 -3.16
C LEU A 37 -15.20 -8.17 -1.67
N ILE A 38 -14.07 -8.57 -1.12
CA ILE A 38 -13.87 -8.78 0.31
C ILE A 38 -12.69 -7.90 0.72
N LEU A 39 -12.91 -6.99 1.64
CA LEU A 39 -11.90 -6.08 2.19
C LEU A 39 -11.71 -6.44 3.65
N THR A 40 -10.46 -6.59 4.08
CA THR A 40 -10.11 -6.93 5.45
C THR A 40 -9.05 -6.01 6.02
N ASP A 41 -9.20 -5.65 7.28
CA ASP A 41 -8.22 -4.86 8.03
C ASP A 41 -8.34 -5.20 9.53
N MET A 42 -7.26 -5.06 10.30
CA MET A 42 -7.30 -5.30 11.74
C MET A 42 -7.92 -4.14 12.52
N SER A 43 -7.92 -2.93 11.95
CA SER A 43 -8.38 -1.71 12.62
C SER A 43 -9.88 -1.46 12.39
N PRO A 44 -10.71 -1.44 13.46
CA PRO A 44 -12.13 -1.10 13.34
C PRO A 44 -12.37 0.29 12.74
N THR A 45 -11.46 1.23 13.03
CA THR A 45 -11.50 2.60 12.48
C THR A 45 -11.31 2.59 10.97
N MET A 46 -10.36 1.80 10.46
CA MET A 46 -10.13 1.65 9.02
C MET A 46 -11.30 0.96 8.34
N ILE A 47 -11.84 -0.11 8.94
CA ILE A 47 -13.05 -0.79 8.46
C ILE A 47 -14.23 0.18 8.32
N SER A 48 -14.46 1.04 9.31
CA SER A 48 -15.53 2.05 9.24
C SER A 48 -15.33 3.02 8.07
N ARG A 49 -14.09 3.50 7.87
CA ARG A 49 -13.74 4.40 6.75
C ARG A 49 -13.89 3.70 5.40
N ALA A 50 -13.37 2.47 5.26
CA ALA A 50 -13.49 1.67 4.05
C ALA A 50 -14.94 1.42 3.66
N ARG A 51 -15.83 1.11 4.61
CA ARG A 51 -17.27 0.96 4.35
C ARG A 51 -17.87 2.23 3.75
N LYS A 52 -17.57 3.39 4.35
CA LYS A 52 -18.04 4.70 3.84
C LYS A 52 -17.52 4.98 2.44
N ASN A 53 -16.22 4.79 2.21
CA ASN A 53 -15.58 5.07 0.93
C ASN A 53 -16.08 4.14 -0.17
N CYS A 54 -16.23 2.85 0.12
CA CYS A 54 -16.82 1.87 -0.81
C CYS A 54 -18.25 2.26 -1.20
N LYS A 55 -19.08 2.67 -0.24
CA LYS A 55 -20.44 3.13 -0.51
C LYS A 55 -20.44 4.32 -1.48
N VAL A 56 -19.62 5.34 -1.21
CA VAL A 56 -19.52 6.53 -2.07
C VAL A 56 -19.08 6.15 -3.49
N THR A 57 -18.11 5.25 -3.63
CA THR A 57 -17.62 4.80 -4.94
C THR A 57 -18.67 3.99 -5.71
N ILE A 58 -19.42 3.11 -5.02
CA ILE A 58 -20.53 2.36 -5.63
C ILE A 58 -21.65 3.30 -6.08
N ASP A 59 -22.05 4.25 -5.24
CA ASP A 59 -23.11 5.22 -5.58
C ASP A 59 -22.72 6.02 -6.84
N LYS A 60 -21.44 6.43 -6.96
CA LYS A 60 -20.90 7.07 -8.17
C LYS A 60 -20.92 6.13 -9.39
N LEU A 61 -20.49 4.88 -9.23
CA LEU A 61 -20.47 3.91 -10.32
C LEU A 61 -21.88 3.61 -10.85
N VAL A 62 -22.88 3.51 -9.95
CA VAL A 62 -24.29 3.33 -10.32
C VAL A 62 -24.79 4.52 -11.13
N GLN A 63 -24.51 5.74 -10.70
CA GLN A 63 -24.88 6.95 -11.46
C GLN A 63 -24.22 6.97 -12.85
N GLN A 64 -22.93 6.66 -12.92
CA GLN A 64 -22.20 6.60 -14.19
C GLN A 64 -22.78 5.55 -15.14
N LYS A 65 -23.14 4.36 -14.64
CA LYS A 65 -23.72 3.30 -15.48
C LYS A 65 -25.16 3.58 -15.90
N ALA A 66 -25.93 4.30 -15.08
CA ALA A 66 -27.25 4.80 -15.48
C ALA A 66 -27.15 5.81 -16.63
N SER A 67 -26.12 6.68 -16.63
CA SER A 67 -25.87 7.63 -17.71
C SER A 67 -25.15 7.02 -18.93
N ASN A 68 -24.43 5.91 -18.76
CA ASN A 68 -23.73 5.20 -19.83
C ASN A 68 -23.83 3.67 -19.63
N PRO A 69 -24.89 3.03 -20.15
CA PRO A 69 -25.12 1.59 -19.99
C PRO A 69 -23.98 0.71 -20.53
N GLU A 70 -23.29 1.16 -21.59
CA GLU A 70 -22.19 0.47 -22.28
C GLU A 70 -20.86 0.51 -21.50
N LEU A 71 -20.82 1.18 -20.34
CA LEU A 71 -19.62 1.26 -19.52
C LEU A 71 -19.17 -0.16 -19.10
N ASP A 72 -17.92 -0.53 -19.47
CA ASP A 72 -17.25 -1.81 -19.14
C ASP A 72 -16.82 -1.88 -17.66
N HIS A 73 -17.82 -1.76 -16.78
CA HIS A 73 -17.74 -1.95 -15.35
C HIS A 73 -18.98 -2.69 -14.88
N THR A 74 -18.80 -3.63 -13.96
CA THR A 74 -19.87 -4.38 -13.31
C THR A 74 -20.24 -3.72 -11.98
N ILE A 75 -21.51 -3.39 -11.75
CA ILE A 75 -21.93 -3.08 -10.37
C ILE A 75 -21.65 -4.33 -9.53
N PRO A 76 -20.83 -4.25 -8.46
CA PRO A 76 -20.52 -5.44 -7.67
C PRO A 76 -21.79 -6.05 -7.10
N ALA A 77 -21.90 -7.38 -7.20
CA ALA A 77 -22.99 -8.14 -6.60
C ALA A 77 -22.87 -8.17 -5.07
N SER A 78 -21.65 -8.10 -4.54
CA SER A 78 -21.39 -8.08 -3.11
C SER A 78 -20.11 -7.32 -2.79
N ILE A 79 -20.13 -6.56 -1.70
CA ILE A 79 -18.93 -6.04 -1.04
C ILE A 79 -19.02 -6.34 0.46
N LYS A 80 -18.00 -7.00 0.99
CA LYS A 80 -17.85 -7.26 2.43
C LYS A 80 -16.62 -6.52 2.93
N VAL A 81 -16.76 -5.81 4.04
CA VAL A 81 -15.66 -5.09 4.68
C VAL A 81 -15.63 -5.55 6.13
N GLU A 82 -14.66 -6.37 6.48
CA GLU A 82 -14.64 -7.16 7.71
C GLU A 82 -13.35 -6.96 8.50
N GLN A 83 -13.46 -6.92 9.82
CA GLN A 83 -12.28 -6.91 10.67
C GLN A 83 -11.66 -8.32 10.69
N SER A 84 -10.42 -8.46 10.21
CA SER A 84 -9.77 -9.78 10.14
C SER A 84 -8.25 -9.65 10.03
N ALA A 85 -7.55 -10.65 10.59
CA ALA A 85 -6.11 -10.80 10.44
C ALA A 85 -5.77 -11.41 9.09
N SER A 86 -4.63 -11.01 8.51
CA SER A 86 -4.21 -11.47 7.19
C SER A 86 -3.85 -12.96 7.15
N GLU A 87 -3.42 -13.49 8.29
CA GLU A 87 -2.89 -14.85 8.46
C GLU A 87 -3.98 -15.86 8.82
N ASN A 88 -5.20 -15.40 9.14
CA ASN A 88 -6.33 -16.28 9.45
C ASN A 88 -7.66 -15.66 9.02
N LEU A 89 -8.04 -15.98 7.79
CA LEU A 89 -9.22 -15.53 7.10
C LEU A 89 -10.35 -16.56 7.13
N LYS A 90 -10.23 -17.71 7.82
CA LYS A 90 -11.26 -18.77 7.81
C LYS A 90 -12.66 -18.29 8.20
N LYS A 91 -12.77 -17.28 9.07
CA LYS A 91 -14.07 -16.68 9.43
C LYS A 91 -14.70 -15.89 8.28
N VAL A 92 -13.89 -15.22 7.46
CA VAL A 92 -14.34 -14.36 6.34
C VAL A 92 -14.44 -15.15 5.04
N ILE A 93 -13.50 -16.07 4.82
CA ILE A 93 -13.33 -16.93 3.66
C ILE A 93 -13.23 -18.39 4.14
N PRO A 94 -14.38 -19.03 4.44
CA PRO A 94 -14.41 -20.38 5.01
C PRO A 94 -13.97 -21.46 4.01
N LYS A 95 -14.27 -21.25 2.72
CA LYS A 95 -13.98 -22.19 1.64
C LYS A 95 -12.62 -21.88 1.00
N ASP A 96 -11.80 -22.90 0.84
CA ASP A 96 -10.51 -22.83 0.16
C ASP A 96 -10.72 -22.63 -1.36
N GLY A 97 -9.74 -22.06 -2.05
CA GLY A 97 -9.83 -21.87 -3.51
C GLY A 97 -11.00 -21.00 -3.95
N THR A 98 -11.26 -19.89 -3.25
CA THR A 98 -12.41 -19.00 -3.52
C THR A 98 -12.01 -17.73 -4.25
N ILE A 99 -10.80 -17.22 -3.99
CA ILE A 99 -10.37 -15.88 -4.40
C ILE A 99 -9.66 -15.95 -5.76
N ASP A 100 -10.01 -15.04 -6.67
CA ASP A 100 -9.32 -14.91 -7.96
C ASP A 100 -8.10 -13.99 -7.85
N LEU A 101 -8.24 -12.84 -7.19
CA LEU A 101 -7.15 -11.89 -6.97
C LEU A 101 -7.08 -11.51 -5.49
N VAL A 102 -5.91 -11.67 -4.88
CA VAL A 102 -5.56 -11.05 -3.61
C VAL A 102 -4.67 -9.85 -3.87
N ILE A 103 -5.01 -8.72 -3.25
CA ILE A 103 -4.11 -7.56 -3.12
C ILE A 103 -3.73 -7.31 -1.66
N ALA A 104 -2.50 -6.87 -1.43
CA ALA A 104 -2.03 -6.34 -0.16
C ALA A 104 -1.17 -5.09 -0.42
N ALA A 105 -1.75 -3.92 -0.15
CA ALA A 105 -1.17 -2.63 -0.46
C ALA A 105 -0.64 -1.95 0.81
N GLU A 106 0.67 -1.72 0.89
CA GLU A 106 1.29 -0.99 2.01
C GLU A 106 1.06 -1.63 3.39
N CYS A 107 0.97 -2.96 3.44
CA CYS A 107 0.66 -3.69 4.68
C CYS A 107 1.48 -4.98 4.89
N ALA A 108 1.99 -5.61 3.82
CA ALA A 108 2.65 -6.92 3.90
C ALA A 108 3.91 -6.97 4.77
N HIS A 109 4.52 -5.82 5.06
CA HIS A 109 5.66 -5.71 5.96
C HIS A 109 5.30 -5.97 7.44
N TRP A 110 4.02 -5.93 7.81
CA TRP A 110 3.52 -6.21 9.17
C TRP A 110 3.21 -7.67 9.45
N PHE A 111 3.11 -8.51 8.43
CA PHE A 111 2.57 -9.85 8.56
C PHE A 111 3.61 -10.87 9.04
N ASP A 112 3.11 -11.96 9.65
CA ASP A 112 3.85 -13.20 9.75
C ASP A 112 3.87 -13.88 8.37
N TRP A 113 4.96 -13.71 7.63
CA TRP A 113 5.02 -14.07 6.21
C TRP A 113 4.78 -15.54 5.91
N GLU A 114 5.23 -16.45 6.79
CA GLU A 114 5.02 -17.88 6.59
C GLU A 114 3.53 -18.21 6.67
N LYS A 115 2.89 -17.83 7.78
CA LYS A 115 1.44 -18.02 7.96
C LYS A 115 0.61 -17.28 6.93
N TRP A 116 1.06 -16.09 6.53
CA TRP A 116 0.38 -15.31 5.52
C TRP A 116 0.44 -16.01 4.15
N LEU A 117 1.61 -16.48 3.71
CA LEU A 117 1.73 -17.21 2.44
C LEU A 117 0.95 -18.53 2.46
N ASP A 118 0.89 -19.23 3.59
CA ASP A 118 0.01 -20.39 3.80
C ASP A 118 -1.45 -20.03 3.55
N GLU A 119 -1.90 -18.95 4.17
CA GLU A 119 -3.29 -18.50 4.04
C GLU A 119 -3.59 -18.01 2.62
N MET A 120 -2.63 -17.35 1.96
CA MET A 120 -2.77 -16.90 0.56
C MET A 120 -2.91 -18.09 -0.38
N ALA A 121 -2.07 -19.12 -0.19
CA ALA A 121 -2.15 -20.35 -0.95
C ALA A 121 -3.48 -21.09 -0.74
N ARG A 122 -4.05 -21.00 0.47
CA ARG A 122 -5.35 -21.60 0.80
C ARG A 122 -6.53 -20.87 0.17
N VAL A 123 -6.59 -19.54 0.26
CA VAL A 123 -7.75 -18.77 -0.19
C VAL A 123 -7.81 -18.61 -1.71
N LEU A 124 -6.66 -18.57 -2.37
CA LEU A 124 -6.57 -18.41 -3.83
C LEU A 124 -7.03 -19.67 -4.56
N LYS A 125 -7.80 -19.48 -5.62
CA LYS A 125 -8.04 -20.52 -6.63
C LYS A 125 -6.73 -20.94 -7.30
N PRO A 126 -6.66 -22.14 -7.89
CA PRO A 126 -5.68 -22.42 -8.93
C PRO A 126 -5.70 -21.31 -9.98
N SER A 127 -4.54 -20.83 -10.40
CA SER A 127 -4.39 -19.67 -11.30
C SER A 127 -4.86 -18.32 -10.76
N GLY A 128 -5.25 -18.23 -9.48
CA GLY A 128 -5.49 -16.96 -8.80
C GLY A 128 -4.19 -16.17 -8.61
N THR A 129 -4.28 -14.85 -8.46
CA THR A 129 -3.11 -13.97 -8.34
C THR A 129 -2.93 -13.50 -6.91
N LEU A 130 -1.71 -13.62 -6.37
CA LEU A 130 -1.28 -12.84 -5.21
C LEU A 130 -0.49 -11.64 -5.71
N ALA A 131 -0.95 -10.44 -5.35
CA ALA A 131 -0.25 -9.20 -5.64
C ALA A 131 -0.05 -8.39 -4.36
N PHE A 132 1.18 -7.99 -4.08
CA PHE A 132 1.44 -7.04 -3.00
C PHE A 132 2.45 -5.99 -3.44
N PHE A 133 2.32 -4.80 -2.87
CA PHE A 133 3.13 -3.67 -3.25
C PHE A 133 3.31 -2.72 -2.08
N SER A 134 4.42 -2.02 -2.08
CA SER A 134 4.78 -1.10 -1.01
C SER A 134 5.60 0.05 -1.55
N TYR A 135 5.62 1.14 -0.82
CA TYR A 135 6.46 2.29 -1.07
C TYR A 135 7.03 2.82 0.23
N CYS A 136 8.26 3.31 0.19
CA CYS A 136 8.95 3.75 1.39
C CYS A 136 9.92 4.88 1.06
N ASP A 137 10.19 5.70 2.07
CA ASP A 137 11.22 6.75 2.06
C ASP A 137 11.08 7.68 0.84
N PRO A 138 10.18 8.68 0.92
CA PRO A 138 10.11 9.74 -0.08
C PRO A 138 11.48 10.37 -0.32
N ILE A 139 11.73 10.68 -1.58
CA ILE A 139 12.95 11.29 -2.10
C ILE A 139 12.57 12.62 -2.74
N PHE A 140 13.22 13.67 -2.27
CA PHE A 140 13.11 15.02 -2.81
C PHE A 140 14.08 15.18 -3.96
N LEU A 141 13.58 15.07 -5.20
CA LEU A 141 14.41 15.08 -6.40
C LEU A 141 14.93 16.48 -6.73
N ASP A 142 14.07 17.49 -6.57
CA ASP A 142 14.39 18.87 -6.94
C ASP A 142 15.24 19.57 -5.86
N GLU A 143 15.26 19.04 -4.63
CA GLU A 143 15.98 19.61 -3.48
C GLU A 143 16.72 18.53 -2.67
N PRO A 144 17.82 17.96 -3.23
CA PRO A 144 18.49 16.80 -2.63
C PRO A 144 18.97 17.02 -1.19
N GLN A 145 19.30 18.26 -0.82
CA GLN A 145 19.74 18.63 0.52
C GLN A 145 18.66 18.40 1.58
N LEU A 146 17.37 18.47 1.22
CA LEU A 146 16.27 18.22 2.14
C LEU A 146 16.17 16.74 2.54
N ASN A 147 16.73 15.81 1.75
CA ASN A 147 16.73 14.39 2.10
C ASN A 147 17.53 14.10 3.38
N LYS A 148 18.55 14.92 3.68
CA LYS A 148 19.29 14.81 4.96
C LYS A 148 18.45 15.26 6.15
N ILE A 149 17.67 16.32 5.98
CA ILE A 149 16.73 16.79 7.02
C ILE A 149 15.66 15.73 7.25
N TYR A 150 15.13 15.16 6.18
CA TYR A 150 14.18 14.06 6.24
C TYR A 150 14.75 12.86 7.00
N ASP A 151 15.96 12.41 6.68
CA ASP A 151 16.58 11.25 7.31
C ASP A 151 16.88 11.51 8.81
N ASP A 152 17.37 12.71 9.14
CA ASP A 152 17.61 13.10 10.54
C ASP A 152 16.30 13.06 11.34
N PHE A 153 15.25 13.71 10.83
CA PHE A 153 13.92 13.72 11.45
C PHE A 153 13.33 12.31 11.59
N THR A 154 13.45 11.50 10.54
CA THR A 154 12.71 10.24 10.43
C THR A 154 13.41 9.09 11.14
N TYR A 155 14.75 9.08 11.20
CA TYR A 155 15.52 7.89 11.55
C TYR A 155 16.69 8.11 12.49
N THR A 156 17.37 9.24 12.43
CA THR A 156 18.65 9.41 13.13
C THR A 156 18.48 10.14 14.46
N ASN A 157 17.63 11.16 14.51
CA ASN A 157 17.51 12.03 15.68
C ASN A 157 16.38 11.55 16.61
N PRO A 158 16.71 11.07 17.84
CA PRO A 158 15.72 10.52 18.76
C PRO A 158 14.78 11.56 19.37
N LYS A 159 15.05 12.87 19.14
CA LYS A 159 14.12 13.96 19.49
C LYS A 159 12.83 13.89 18.68
N PHE A 160 12.91 13.42 17.43
CA PHE A 160 11.78 13.34 16.51
C PHE A 160 11.23 11.91 16.47
N ILE A 161 10.73 11.47 15.30
CA ILE A 161 9.92 10.25 15.18
C ILE A 161 10.75 8.96 15.14
N ALA A 162 12.09 9.05 15.14
CA ALA A 162 13.01 7.92 14.95
C ALA A 162 12.71 6.71 15.87
N LYS A 163 12.43 6.95 17.16
CA LYS A 163 12.18 5.89 18.15
C LYS A 163 10.77 5.29 18.11
N TYR A 164 9.86 5.86 17.32
CA TYR A 164 8.44 5.52 17.29
C TYR A 164 8.07 4.56 16.16
N TRP A 165 9.01 4.22 15.28
CA TRP A 165 8.79 3.20 14.26
C TRP A 165 8.65 1.82 14.88
N GLN A 166 7.50 1.19 14.68
CA GLN A 166 7.27 -0.19 15.09
C GLN A 166 8.17 -1.15 14.28
N GLN A 167 8.81 -2.06 14.99
CA GLN A 167 9.75 -3.04 14.44
C GLN A 167 9.24 -4.48 14.67
N PRO A 168 9.56 -5.44 13.78
CA PRO A 168 10.47 -5.32 12.63
C PRO A 168 9.84 -4.75 11.36
N GLY A 169 8.55 -4.41 11.36
CA GLY A 169 7.81 -4.04 10.16
C GLY A 169 8.37 -2.84 9.40
N ARG A 170 8.83 -1.78 10.09
CA ARG A 170 9.49 -0.66 9.39
C ARG A 170 10.78 -1.10 8.69
N ASN A 171 11.60 -1.95 9.31
CA ASN A 171 12.82 -2.45 8.67
C ASN A 171 12.51 -3.32 7.45
N HIS A 172 11.46 -4.15 7.54
CA HIS A 172 10.98 -4.91 6.38
C HIS A 172 10.60 -3.99 5.22
N LEU A 173 9.79 -2.96 5.49
CA LEU A 173 9.37 -1.98 4.48
C LEU A 173 10.55 -1.20 3.88
N ARG A 174 11.49 -0.71 4.70
CA ARG A 174 12.69 0.00 4.23
C ARG A 174 13.60 -0.85 3.38
N SER A 175 13.60 -2.16 3.59
CA SER A 175 14.27 -3.13 2.73
C SER A 175 13.47 -3.47 1.46
N LEU A 176 12.36 -2.77 1.21
CA LEU A 176 11.41 -3.04 0.12
C LEU A 176 10.95 -4.50 0.12
N ASN A 177 10.67 -5.06 1.31
CA ASN A 177 10.21 -6.43 1.49
C ASN A 177 11.10 -7.50 0.84
N ARG A 178 12.41 -7.26 0.70
CA ARG A 178 13.34 -8.20 0.04
C ARG A 178 13.24 -9.63 0.57
N LYS A 179 13.21 -9.82 1.89
CA LYS A 179 13.09 -11.16 2.48
C LYS A 179 11.76 -11.86 2.16
N LEU A 180 10.65 -11.12 2.14
CA LEU A 180 9.35 -11.66 1.73
C LEU A 180 9.35 -12.02 0.24
N ASN A 181 9.93 -11.16 -0.61
CA ASN A 181 10.05 -11.42 -2.05
C ASN A 181 10.93 -12.65 -2.33
N ASP A 182 12.00 -12.84 -1.58
CA ASP A 182 12.87 -14.03 -1.64
C ASP A 182 12.12 -15.29 -1.19
N ALA A 183 11.30 -15.20 -0.14
CA ALA A 183 10.46 -16.29 0.33
C ALA A 183 9.43 -16.69 -0.74
N LEU A 184 8.69 -15.72 -1.29
CA LEU A 184 7.73 -15.94 -2.37
C LEU A 184 8.38 -16.59 -3.60
N SER A 185 9.59 -16.18 -3.97
CA SER A 185 10.29 -16.70 -5.14
C SER A 185 10.74 -18.16 -5.01
N ARG A 186 10.82 -18.68 -3.78
CA ARG A 186 11.20 -20.06 -3.49
C ARG A 186 10.01 -20.94 -3.07
N ASP A 187 8.82 -20.35 -3.01
CA ASP A 187 7.61 -21.02 -2.56
C ASP A 187 6.92 -21.72 -3.74
N ASP A 188 6.91 -23.05 -3.74
CA ASP A 188 6.38 -23.88 -4.83
C ASP A 188 4.86 -23.78 -5.01
N ARG A 189 4.17 -23.14 -4.05
CA ARG A 189 2.74 -22.85 -4.15
C ARG A 189 2.46 -21.70 -5.10
N PHE A 190 3.48 -20.91 -5.44
CA PHE A 190 3.37 -19.74 -6.29
C PHE A 190 4.32 -19.84 -7.49
N GLU A 191 3.78 -19.64 -8.69
CA GLU A 191 4.52 -19.65 -9.94
C GLU A 191 4.44 -18.29 -10.64
N ASN A 192 5.21 -18.11 -11.71
CA ASN A 192 5.26 -16.86 -12.50
C ASN A 192 5.60 -15.62 -11.66
N VAL A 193 6.41 -15.78 -10.60
CA VAL A 193 6.76 -14.71 -9.69
C VAL A 193 7.45 -13.56 -10.44
N LYS A 194 6.83 -12.39 -10.39
CA LYS A 194 7.31 -11.14 -10.97
C LYS A 194 7.52 -10.12 -9.87
N ILE A 195 8.77 -9.78 -9.60
CA ILE A 195 9.15 -8.74 -8.64
C ILE A 195 9.79 -7.58 -9.39
N ARG A 196 9.42 -6.35 -9.01
CA ARG A 196 10.07 -5.13 -9.49
C ARG A 196 10.33 -4.18 -8.34
N TYR A 197 11.57 -3.73 -8.27
CA TYR A 197 12.02 -2.67 -7.40
C TYR A 197 12.14 -1.39 -8.22
N TYR A 198 11.81 -0.28 -7.60
CA TYR A 198 12.08 1.04 -8.12
C TYR A 198 12.78 1.88 -7.05
N ASP A 199 13.88 2.50 -7.44
CA ASP A 199 14.58 3.48 -6.63
C ASP A 199 15.06 4.63 -7.54
N PRO A 200 14.50 5.83 -7.41
CA PRO A 200 14.85 6.95 -8.28
C PRO A 200 16.27 7.45 -8.08
N THR A 201 16.97 7.07 -7.00
CA THR A 201 18.37 7.45 -6.77
C THR A 201 19.36 6.32 -7.10
N SER A 202 18.87 5.17 -7.55
CA SER A 202 19.74 4.02 -7.87
C SER A 202 20.51 4.23 -9.17
N ASP A 203 21.83 4.02 -9.10
CA ASP A 203 22.71 3.96 -10.27
C ASP A 203 22.45 2.74 -11.16
N ASP A 204 21.80 1.69 -10.63
CA ASP A 204 21.36 0.54 -11.44
C ASP A 204 20.14 0.93 -12.30
N PRO A 205 20.25 0.95 -13.64
CA PRO A 205 19.15 1.27 -14.54
C PRO A 205 17.98 0.29 -14.45
N SER A 206 18.22 -0.94 -13.99
CA SER A 206 17.17 -1.92 -13.74
C SER A 206 16.24 -1.52 -12.59
N MET A 207 16.72 -0.67 -11.68
CA MET A 207 15.95 -0.13 -10.56
C MET A 207 15.47 1.31 -10.79
N SER A 208 16.20 2.16 -11.51
CA SER A 208 15.76 3.54 -11.76
C SER A 208 14.93 3.69 -13.04
N ASN A 209 15.22 2.91 -14.07
CA ASN A 209 14.68 3.10 -15.43
C ASN A 209 13.95 1.89 -16.03
N ALA A 210 13.61 0.88 -15.23
CA ALA A 210 12.75 -0.21 -15.69
C ALA A 210 11.45 0.31 -16.32
N LYS A 211 11.02 -0.34 -17.42
CA LYS A 211 9.80 0.03 -18.16
C LYS A 211 8.52 -0.28 -17.39
N ASP A 212 8.54 -1.36 -16.60
CA ASP A 212 7.42 -1.86 -15.81
C ASP A 212 7.59 -1.52 -14.32
N LYS A 213 8.28 -0.42 -14.00
CA LYS A 213 8.38 0.11 -12.64
C LYS A 213 7.03 0.63 -12.14
N MET A 214 6.83 0.59 -10.83
CA MET A 214 5.74 1.32 -10.18
C MET A 214 6.29 2.65 -9.67
N THR A 215 5.88 3.75 -10.28
CA THR A 215 6.25 5.09 -9.80
C THR A 215 5.11 5.67 -8.98
N ILE A 216 5.43 6.15 -7.79
CA ILE A 216 4.53 6.98 -6.99
C ILE A 216 5.23 8.33 -6.91
N ARG A 217 4.75 9.31 -7.66
CA ARG A 217 5.31 10.66 -7.69
C ARG A 217 4.21 11.67 -7.49
N LYS A 218 4.45 12.63 -6.61
CA LYS A 218 3.48 13.68 -6.29
C LYS A 218 4.17 14.99 -5.99
N THR A 219 3.57 16.09 -6.45
CA THR A 219 3.95 17.44 -6.06
C THR A 219 3.02 17.89 -4.95
N TYR A 220 3.61 18.41 -3.88
CA TYR A 220 2.91 18.97 -2.72
C TYR A 220 3.26 20.44 -2.55
N THR A 221 2.37 21.21 -1.93
CA THR A 221 2.84 22.35 -1.14
C THR A 221 3.59 21.84 0.10
N LEU A 222 4.52 22.60 0.66
CA LEU A 222 5.25 22.19 1.87
C LEU A 222 4.29 21.85 3.03
N GLU A 223 3.21 22.63 3.19
CA GLU A 223 2.14 22.33 4.15
C GLU A 223 1.50 20.95 3.90
N GLN A 224 1.13 20.64 2.66
CA GLN A 224 0.51 19.35 2.35
C GLN A 224 1.47 18.17 2.59
N PHE A 225 2.76 18.35 2.34
CA PHE A 225 3.76 17.33 2.65
C PHE A 225 3.87 17.12 4.17
N CYS A 226 3.89 18.19 4.96
CA CYS A 226 3.93 18.10 6.42
C CYS A 226 2.65 17.47 7.01
N ASN A 227 1.48 17.77 6.43
CA ASN A 227 0.24 17.09 6.78
C ASN A 227 0.29 15.59 6.43
N TYR A 228 0.98 15.22 5.35
CA TYR A 228 1.24 13.81 5.03
C TYR A 228 2.19 13.16 6.05
N VAL A 229 3.21 13.85 6.56
CA VAL A 229 4.08 13.35 7.64
C VAL A 229 3.28 12.99 8.88
N ASP A 230 2.26 13.78 9.23
CA ASP A 230 1.38 13.51 10.37
C ASP A 230 0.53 12.23 10.23
N THR A 231 0.42 11.67 9.02
CA THR A 231 -0.31 10.41 8.79
C THR A 231 0.53 9.17 9.07
N TRP A 232 1.84 9.30 9.28
CA TRP A 232 2.69 8.14 9.54
C TRP A 232 2.46 7.59 10.94
N SER A 233 2.57 6.27 11.09
CA SER A 233 2.37 5.61 12.39
C SER A 233 3.34 6.13 13.46
N ALA A 234 4.62 6.29 13.12
CA ALA A 234 5.61 6.86 14.04
C ALA A 234 5.30 8.32 14.42
N SER A 235 4.77 9.12 13.49
CA SER A 235 4.32 10.49 13.77
C SER A 235 3.12 10.50 14.71
N HIS A 236 2.16 9.59 14.53
CA HIS A 236 1.01 9.48 15.43
C HIS A 236 1.44 9.15 16.86
N GLU A 237 2.34 8.17 17.03
CA GLU A 237 2.88 7.81 18.34
C GLU A 237 3.72 8.94 18.95
N TRP A 238 4.52 9.65 18.14
CA TRP A 238 5.26 10.83 18.59
C TRP A 238 4.31 11.94 19.04
N ASN A 239 3.28 12.26 18.26
CA ASN A 239 2.28 13.29 18.57
C ASN A 239 1.55 12.97 19.89
N ASN A 240 1.16 11.70 20.10
CA ASN A 240 0.52 11.26 21.34
C ASN A 240 1.43 11.40 22.57
N ALA A 241 2.75 11.29 22.39
CA ALA A 241 3.73 11.45 23.46
C ALA A 241 4.15 12.90 23.74
N HIS A 242 3.80 13.86 22.86
CA HIS A 242 4.23 15.27 22.94
C HIS A 242 3.04 16.25 22.89
N THR A 243 1.87 15.84 23.40
CA THR A 243 0.63 16.64 23.38
C THR A 243 0.74 17.97 24.13
N GLU A 244 1.60 18.06 25.15
CA GLU A 244 1.84 19.27 25.94
C GLU A 244 2.58 20.38 25.16
N GLU A 245 3.26 20.03 24.07
CA GLU A 245 4.05 20.99 23.27
C GLU A 245 3.22 21.81 22.28
N GLY A 246 1.95 21.43 22.07
CA GLY A 246 1.05 22.11 21.12
C GLY A 246 1.55 22.06 19.65
N THR A 247 2.37 21.08 19.31
CA THR A 247 2.98 20.90 17.98
C THR A 247 2.65 19.50 17.43
N THR A 248 2.92 19.29 16.14
CA THR A 248 2.84 17.97 15.50
C THR A 248 4.18 17.63 14.84
N ALA A 249 4.41 16.34 14.58
CA ALA A 249 5.56 15.84 13.84
C ALA A 249 5.67 16.55 12.48
N GLY A 250 4.55 16.72 11.77
CA GLY A 250 4.48 17.50 10.53
C GLY A 250 4.91 18.95 10.71
N HIS A 251 4.46 19.62 11.78
CA HIS A 251 4.87 20.99 12.08
C HIS A 251 6.37 21.09 12.43
N GLU A 252 6.94 20.12 13.13
CA GLU A 252 8.39 20.11 13.39
C GLU A 252 9.19 19.90 12.09
N MET A 253 8.76 19.02 11.19
CA MET A 253 9.35 18.89 9.85
C MET A 253 9.28 20.22 9.09
N PHE A 254 8.14 20.91 9.13
CA PHE A 254 7.96 22.23 8.50
C PHE A 254 8.99 23.24 9.01
N LYS A 255 9.19 23.34 10.33
CA LYS A 255 10.18 24.23 10.95
C LYS A 255 11.59 23.91 10.47
N LEU A 256 11.98 22.63 10.45
CA LEU A 256 13.31 22.22 10.02
C LEU A 256 13.58 22.60 8.56
N ILE A 257 12.61 22.37 7.67
CA ILE A 257 12.74 22.70 6.24
C ILE A 257 12.81 24.23 6.06
N THR A 258 11.94 24.99 6.71
CA THR A 258 11.89 26.47 6.57
C THR A 258 13.04 27.19 7.27
N GLN A 259 13.72 26.57 8.24
CA GLN A 259 14.97 27.11 8.81
C GLN A 259 16.18 26.86 7.90
N ALA A 260 16.17 25.77 7.14
CA ALA A 260 17.26 25.42 6.22
C ALA A 260 17.10 26.03 4.82
N THR A 261 15.98 26.68 4.55
CA THR A 261 15.62 27.21 3.22
C THR A 261 14.90 28.56 3.34
N ASN A 262 14.63 29.24 2.23
CA ASN A 262 13.74 30.41 2.20
C ASN A 262 12.29 30.02 1.86
N TRP A 263 11.90 28.77 2.13
CA TRP A 263 10.58 28.25 1.75
C TRP A 263 9.47 28.70 2.70
N ASN A 264 8.24 28.64 2.19
CA ASN A 264 7.01 28.89 2.94
C ASN A 264 5.99 27.77 2.69
N GLU A 265 4.80 27.91 3.26
CA GLU A 265 3.73 26.91 3.19
C GLU A 265 3.28 26.56 1.77
N LYS A 266 3.50 27.46 0.80
CA LYS A 266 3.11 27.31 -0.61
C LYS A 266 4.25 26.81 -1.50
N SER A 267 5.49 26.77 -1.00
CA SER A 267 6.63 26.22 -1.72
C SER A 267 6.30 24.82 -2.22
N GLN A 268 6.66 24.52 -3.47
CA GLN A 268 6.35 23.25 -4.10
C GLN A 268 7.49 22.26 -3.90
N LEU A 269 7.12 21.01 -3.61
CA LEU A 269 8.04 19.91 -3.42
C LEU A 269 7.58 18.72 -4.22
N THR A 270 8.38 18.30 -5.22
CA THR A 270 8.16 17.04 -5.91
C THR A 270 8.83 15.91 -5.15
N VAL A 271 8.01 14.92 -4.81
CA VAL A 271 8.41 13.75 -4.05
C VAL A 271 8.21 12.52 -4.92
N ASP A 272 9.22 11.66 -4.96
CA ASP A 272 9.16 10.33 -5.55
C ASP A 272 9.51 9.29 -4.49
N TRP A 273 8.92 8.11 -4.54
CA TRP A 273 9.15 7.09 -3.51
C TRP A 273 9.88 5.91 -4.10
N ARG A 274 10.71 5.27 -3.26
CA ARG A 274 11.16 3.92 -3.55
C ARG A 274 9.97 3.00 -3.47
N THR A 275 9.84 2.09 -4.42
CA THR A 275 8.70 1.19 -4.46
C THR A 275 9.11 -0.24 -4.76
N VAL A 276 8.21 -1.15 -4.44
CA VAL A 276 8.28 -2.53 -4.84
C VAL A 276 6.89 -3.04 -5.14
N TYR A 277 6.78 -3.92 -6.13
CA TYR A 277 5.65 -4.83 -6.22
C TYR A 277 6.12 -6.24 -6.50
N ALA A 278 5.32 -7.21 -6.05
CA ALA A 278 5.46 -8.61 -6.35
C ALA A 278 4.10 -9.16 -6.78
N PHE A 279 4.06 -9.79 -7.95
CA PHE A 279 2.91 -10.53 -8.44
C PHE A 279 3.31 -12.00 -8.57
N SER A 280 2.39 -12.89 -8.24
CA SER A 280 2.57 -14.32 -8.46
C SER A 280 1.23 -14.97 -8.76
N LYS A 281 1.28 -16.14 -9.37
CA LYS A 281 0.12 -16.96 -9.68
C LYS A 281 0.11 -18.16 -8.74
N ARG A 282 -1.03 -18.52 -8.17
CA ARG A 282 -1.21 -19.76 -7.42
C ARG A 282 -1.03 -20.95 -8.37
N ALA A 283 -0.11 -21.85 -8.04
CA ALA A 283 0.18 -23.04 -8.80
C ALA A 283 -1.04 -23.99 -8.87
N ASN A 284 -1.07 -24.85 -9.89
CA ASN A 284 -2.25 -25.64 -10.27
C ASN A 284 -2.36 -27.04 -9.62
N TYR A 285 -1.58 -27.32 -8.57
CA TYR A 285 -1.54 -28.64 -7.93
C TYR A 285 -2.76 -28.95 -7.06
#